data_AF-A0A146JYS5-F1
#
_entry.id   AF-A0A146JYS5-F1
#
_cell.length_a   1.000
_cell.length_b   1.000
_cell.length_c   1.000
_cell.angle_alpha   90.00
_cell.angle_beta   90.00
_cell.angle_gamma   90.00
#
_symmetry.space_group_name_H-M   'P 1'
#
loop_
_entity.id
_entity.type
_entity.pdbx_description
1 polymer ?
#
loop_
_entity_poly.entity_id
_entity_poly.type
_entity_poly.pdbx_seq_one_letter_code
_entity_poly.pdbx_strand_id
1 'polypeptide(L)'
;KFEPLTGKLFAYGQQFDFKSIPQYIILQVQSVIAPDLKALNQQIQLFQRLKYLIIPNVEVFDEQCCHQLFTLYVIFAPKTKLMRQNSIYQNWSLRNLILSYQTKYDNKSLSLVFLRELHIYEVSLNAFIGVVIRKVQIFKESIVQCQPKKALNNWCLKMQDESKNYQSRKLFANIENSIFYKTTREKLLMFGMNNKAKYCSIFYSLKERINGIVEDIQKYEQDLQSAMQLHQQLSLIDQRQNLDQLNQIKQIIQFHQETEYQNGILTIHSTHLTDVQIKMIDEFSEDIDEIKAPNLTSLQGFDHKKYRFVKKMYIPNVVDIGAQRFSSVQRLIL
;
A
#
# COMPACT_ATOMS: atom_id res chain seq x y z
N LYS A 1 11.99 -23.46 22.14
CA LYS A 1 12.13 -24.61 21.21
C LYS A 1 12.42 -24.07 19.80
N PHE A 2 13.44 -24.56 19.11
CA PHE A 2 13.74 -24.16 17.72
C PHE A 2 13.48 -25.33 16.76
N GLU A 3 12.93 -25.04 15.58
CA GLU A 3 12.62 -26.01 14.52
C GLU A 3 13.42 -25.69 13.25
N PRO A 4 14.59 -26.34 13.03
CA PRO A 4 15.54 -25.97 11.97
C PRO A 4 14.96 -25.99 10.56
N LEU A 5 14.15 -27.01 10.24
CA LEU A 5 13.55 -27.18 8.90
C LEU A 5 12.66 -26.01 8.49
N THR A 6 12.03 -25.34 9.46
CA THR A 6 11.10 -24.23 9.19
C THR A 6 11.64 -22.88 9.65
N GLY A 7 12.77 -22.86 10.36
CA GLY A 7 13.33 -21.66 10.97
C GLY A 7 12.42 -21.04 12.04
N LYS A 8 11.53 -21.82 12.67
CA LYS A 8 10.61 -21.32 13.71
C LYS A 8 11.24 -21.41 15.10
N LEU A 9 11.15 -20.34 15.86
CA LEU A 9 11.51 -20.27 17.27
C LEU A 9 10.24 -20.07 18.10
N PHE A 10 9.98 -21.02 19.00
CA PHE A 10 8.94 -20.93 20.02
C PHE A 10 9.55 -20.46 21.34
N ALA A 11 9.10 -19.30 21.81
CA ALA A 11 9.51 -18.69 23.07
C ALA A 11 8.32 -18.70 24.04
N TYR A 12 8.47 -19.42 25.17
CA TYR A 12 7.41 -19.56 26.17
C TYR A 12 7.79 -18.78 27.43
N GLY A 13 6.80 -18.11 28.01
CA GLY A 13 7.00 -17.22 29.15
C GLY A 13 6.56 -15.79 28.89
N GLN A 14 6.13 -15.11 29.95
CA GLN A 14 5.70 -13.71 29.89
C GLN A 14 6.86 -12.75 29.62
N GLN A 15 8.05 -13.17 30.05
CA GLN A 15 9.34 -12.58 29.74
C GLN A 15 10.20 -13.67 29.10
N PHE A 16 11.01 -13.29 28.12
CA PHE A 16 11.90 -14.22 27.45
C PHE A 16 13.23 -13.52 27.13
N ASP A 17 14.35 -14.10 27.56
CA ASP A 17 15.67 -13.58 27.24
C ASP A 17 16.18 -14.19 25.95
N PHE A 18 15.95 -13.50 24.82
CA PHE A 18 16.43 -13.91 23.51
C PHE A 18 17.97 -13.87 23.40
N LYS A 19 18.67 -13.15 24.28
CA LYS A 19 20.15 -13.15 24.32
C LYS A 19 20.73 -14.49 24.76
N SER A 20 19.98 -15.29 25.51
CA SER A 20 20.39 -16.64 25.93
C SER A 20 20.42 -17.65 24.77
N ILE A 21 19.87 -17.31 23.61
CA ILE A 21 19.81 -18.22 22.47
C ILE A 21 21.18 -18.31 21.79
N PRO A 22 21.68 -19.52 21.49
CA PRO A 22 22.92 -19.70 20.74
C PRO A 22 22.92 -18.98 19.39
N GLN A 23 24.04 -18.35 19.05
CA GLN A 23 24.20 -17.56 17.82
C GLN A 23 23.85 -18.35 16.54
N TYR A 24 24.22 -19.63 16.47
CA TYR A 24 23.93 -20.46 15.30
C TYR A 24 22.42 -20.67 15.08
N ILE A 25 21.60 -20.59 16.13
CA ILE A 25 20.13 -20.62 16.03
C ILE A 25 19.63 -19.25 15.57
N ILE A 26 20.10 -18.16 16.19
CA ILE A 26 19.70 -16.78 15.86
C ILE A 26 19.81 -16.51 14.36
N LEU A 27 20.91 -16.96 13.73
CA LEU A 27 21.17 -16.79 12.29
C LEU A 27 20.23 -17.60 11.36
N GLN A 28 19.43 -18.52 11.91
CA GLN A 28 18.51 -19.37 11.16
C GLN A 28 17.04 -19.02 11.40
N VAL A 29 16.71 -18.26 12.45
CA VAL A 29 15.33 -17.90 12.79
C VAL A 29 14.73 -17.01 11.71
N GLN A 30 13.62 -17.47 11.13
CA GLN A 30 12.77 -16.71 10.20
C GLN A 30 11.41 -16.39 10.81
N SER A 31 11.01 -17.10 11.87
CA SER A 31 9.75 -16.86 12.56
C SER A 31 9.93 -16.98 14.07
N VAL A 32 9.41 -16.00 14.80
CA VAL A 32 9.30 -16.06 16.26
C VAL A 32 7.83 -16.16 16.62
N ILE A 33 7.51 -17.17 17.43
CA ILE A 33 6.18 -17.44 17.96
C ILE A 33 6.31 -17.40 19.48
N ALA A 34 5.81 -16.33 20.10
CA ALA A 34 5.87 -16.13 21.54
C ALA A 34 4.47 -15.87 22.09
N PRO A 35 3.67 -16.93 22.34
CA PRO A 35 2.26 -16.79 22.68
C PRO A 35 2.06 -16.10 24.03
N ASP A 36 2.95 -16.28 24.99
CA ASP A 36 2.76 -15.78 26.36
C ASP A 36 3.43 -14.43 26.62
N LEU A 37 4.24 -13.95 25.67
CA LEU A 37 5.03 -12.72 25.82
C LEU A 37 4.11 -11.51 26.04
N LYS A 38 4.41 -10.71 27.07
CA LYS A 38 3.58 -9.55 27.45
C LYS A 38 4.07 -8.21 26.92
N ALA A 39 5.38 -8.06 26.76
CA ALA A 39 6.01 -6.87 26.20
C ALA A 39 7.08 -7.27 25.19
N LEU A 40 7.19 -6.53 24.10
CA LEU A 40 8.22 -6.72 23.09
C LEU A 40 9.32 -5.67 23.28
N ASN A 41 10.55 -6.12 23.50
CA ASN A 41 11.72 -5.26 23.68
C ASN A 41 12.69 -5.36 22.50
N GLN A 42 13.82 -4.66 22.59
CA GLN A 42 14.84 -4.58 21.54
C GLN A 42 15.58 -5.90 21.25
N GLN A 43 15.48 -6.91 22.11
CA GLN A 43 16.20 -8.17 21.88
C GLN A 43 15.72 -8.92 20.63
N ILE A 44 14.51 -8.64 20.13
CA ILE A 44 14.02 -9.21 18.88
C ILE A 44 14.87 -8.80 17.67
N GLN A 45 15.64 -7.71 17.76
CA GLN A 45 16.58 -7.25 16.73
C GLN A 45 17.73 -8.24 16.48
N LEU A 46 17.96 -9.20 17.37
CA LEU A 46 18.95 -10.26 17.16
C LEU A 46 18.65 -11.09 15.89
N PHE A 47 17.38 -11.22 15.52
CA PHE A 47 16.94 -12.08 14.41
C PHE A 47 16.91 -11.33 13.07
N GLN A 48 18.08 -11.14 12.46
CA GLN A 48 18.24 -10.40 11.19
C GLN A 48 17.49 -10.99 9.99
N ARG A 49 17.08 -12.27 10.06
CA ARG A 49 16.31 -12.97 9.01
C ARG A 49 14.82 -13.11 9.36
N LEU A 50 14.37 -12.46 10.43
CA LEU A 50 12.99 -12.55 10.89
C LEU A 50 12.04 -12.05 9.81
N LYS A 51 11.09 -12.90 9.43
CA LYS A 51 10.01 -12.61 8.48
C LYS A 51 8.65 -12.53 9.17
N TYR A 52 8.44 -13.33 10.20
CA TYR A 52 7.15 -13.47 10.88
C TYR A 52 7.31 -13.35 12.40
N LEU A 53 6.61 -12.40 13.00
CA LEU A 53 6.55 -12.22 14.46
C LEU A 53 5.12 -12.45 14.94
N ILE A 54 4.88 -13.54 15.67
CA ILE A 54 3.56 -13.96 16.16
C ILE A 54 3.57 -13.86 17.68
N ILE A 55 3.01 -12.78 18.21
CA ILE A 55 3.08 -12.36 19.61
C ILE A 55 1.70 -11.93 20.12
N PRO A 56 0.72 -12.86 20.16
CA PRO A 56 -0.70 -12.54 20.33
C PRO A 56 -1.06 -11.84 21.64
N ASN A 57 -0.26 -12.03 22.69
CA ASN A 57 -0.52 -11.47 24.02
C ASN A 57 0.34 -10.24 24.36
N VAL A 58 1.15 -9.73 23.41
CA VAL A 58 1.93 -8.52 23.63
C VAL A 58 1.01 -7.31 23.68
N GLU A 59 1.11 -6.57 24.79
CA GLU A 59 0.31 -5.37 25.06
C GLU A 59 1.09 -4.08 24.76
N VAL A 60 2.42 -4.12 24.86
CA VAL A 60 3.29 -2.96 24.66
C VAL A 60 4.46 -3.31 23.74
N PHE A 61 4.65 -2.49 22.72
CA PHE A 61 5.85 -2.45 21.91
C PHE A 61 6.78 -1.38 22.48
N ASP A 62 7.91 -1.80 23.05
CA ASP A 62 8.88 -0.88 23.62
C ASP A 62 9.59 -0.03 22.56
N GLU A 63 10.28 0.98 23.04
CA GLU A 63 11.05 1.87 22.19
C GLU A 63 12.06 1.09 21.35
N GLN A 64 12.03 1.36 20.04
CA GLN A 64 12.92 0.74 19.07
C GLN A 64 12.83 -0.80 18.99
N CYS A 65 11.81 -1.46 19.55
CA CYS A 65 11.80 -2.92 19.61
C CYS A 65 11.98 -3.60 18.22
N CYS A 66 11.36 -3.09 17.17
CA CYS A 66 11.53 -3.56 15.78
C CYS A 66 12.27 -2.54 14.91
N HIS A 67 13.47 -2.10 15.32
CA HIS A 67 14.31 -1.23 14.50
C HIS A 67 15.03 -2.03 13.40
N GLN A 68 14.93 -1.60 12.14
CA GLN A 68 15.68 -2.13 10.98
C GLN A 68 15.59 -3.65 10.76
N LEU A 69 14.47 -4.29 11.07
CA LEU A 69 14.22 -5.68 10.69
C LEU A 69 13.79 -5.73 9.21
N PHE A 70 14.75 -5.53 8.30
CA PHE A 70 14.47 -5.33 6.87
C PHE A 70 13.72 -6.48 6.20
N THR A 71 13.79 -7.71 6.72
CA THR A 71 13.07 -8.88 6.20
C THR A 71 11.71 -9.11 6.83
N LEU A 72 11.36 -8.36 7.88
CA LEU A 72 10.12 -8.56 8.63
C LEU A 72 8.92 -8.21 7.75
N TYR A 73 8.04 -9.19 7.55
CA TYR A 73 6.92 -9.10 6.62
C TYR A 73 5.56 -9.01 7.33
N VAL A 74 5.42 -9.74 8.44
CA VAL A 74 4.19 -9.83 9.24
C VAL A 74 4.50 -9.70 10.71
N ILE A 75 3.74 -8.85 11.39
CA ILE A 75 3.62 -8.80 12.85
C ILE A 75 2.16 -9.10 13.20
N PHE A 76 1.93 -10.11 14.02
CA PHE A 76 0.64 -10.46 14.58
C PHE A 76 0.65 -10.25 16.09
N ALA A 77 0.06 -9.13 16.53
CA ALA A 77 -0.02 -8.70 17.92
C ALA A 77 -1.41 -8.08 18.26
N PRO A 78 -2.51 -8.84 18.10
CA PRO A 78 -3.89 -8.33 18.24
C PRO A 78 -4.23 -7.71 19.60
N LYS A 79 -3.48 -7.98 20.68
CA LYS A 79 -3.72 -7.40 22.01
C LYS A 79 -2.90 -6.14 22.31
N THR A 80 -2.16 -5.62 21.33
CA THR A 80 -1.32 -4.43 21.53
C THR A 80 -2.16 -3.20 21.85
N LYS A 81 -1.85 -2.55 22.97
CA LYS A 81 -2.47 -1.33 23.45
C LYS A 81 -1.62 -0.11 23.17
N LEU A 82 -0.29 -0.24 23.21
CA LEU A 82 0.63 0.88 23.09
C LEU A 82 1.82 0.57 22.17
N MET A 83 2.06 1.47 21.23
CA MET A 83 3.25 1.50 20.38
C MET A 83 4.13 2.69 20.79
N ARG A 84 5.24 2.42 21.48
CA ARG A 84 6.17 3.47 21.93
C ARG A 84 7.01 4.03 20.79
N GLN A 85 7.81 5.04 21.10
CA GLN A 85 8.63 5.77 20.15
C GLN A 85 9.55 4.86 19.33
N ASN A 86 9.56 5.06 18.01
CA ASN A 86 10.36 4.29 17.05
C ASN A 86 10.20 2.77 17.15
N SER A 87 9.12 2.27 17.77
CA SER A 87 8.89 0.83 17.96
C SER A 87 8.96 0.05 16.65
N ILE A 88 8.50 0.63 15.52
CA ILE A 88 8.70 0.07 14.19
C ILE A 88 9.35 1.14 13.29
N TYR A 89 10.64 0.96 13.00
CA TYR A 89 11.45 1.90 12.22
C TYR A 89 12.19 1.20 11.08
N GLN A 90 12.06 1.72 9.85
CA GLN A 90 12.76 1.22 8.65
C GLN A 90 12.51 -0.27 8.31
N ASN A 91 11.29 -0.75 8.54
CA ASN A 91 10.89 -2.10 8.13
C ASN A 91 10.29 -2.07 6.72
N TRP A 92 11.12 -1.91 5.70
CA TRP A 92 10.65 -1.72 4.32
C TRP A 92 9.92 -2.93 3.73
N SER A 93 10.13 -4.13 4.26
CA SER A 93 9.40 -5.34 3.84
C SER A 93 8.12 -5.58 4.64
N LEU A 94 7.87 -4.85 5.73
CA LEU A 94 6.70 -5.06 6.57
C LEU A 94 5.45 -4.71 5.77
N ARG A 95 4.50 -5.63 5.66
CA ARG A 95 3.24 -5.42 4.94
C ARG A 95 2.01 -5.56 5.83
N ASN A 96 2.06 -6.48 6.78
CA ASN A 96 0.91 -6.79 7.64
C ASN A 96 1.29 -6.50 9.08
N LEU A 97 0.63 -5.50 9.66
CA LEU A 97 0.76 -5.12 11.06
C LEU A 97 -0.61 -5.29 11.70
N ILE A 98 -0.83 -6.44 12.32
CA ILE A 98 -2.13 -6.83 12.85
C ILE A 98 -2.12 -6.54 14.34
N LEU A 99 -2.71 -5.40 14.72
CA LEU A 99 -2.78 -4.90 16.09
C LEU A 99 -4.23 -4.83 16.56
N SER A 100 -4.42 -4.42 17.82
CA SER A 100 -5.75 -4.09 18.34
C SER A 100 -6.34 -2.90 17.60
N TYR A 101 -7.67 -2.88 17.45
CA TYR A 101 -8.38 -1.68 16.99
C TYR A 101 -8.25 -0.49 17.95
N GLN A 102 -7.85 -0.73 19.21
CA GLN A 102 -7.69 0.29 20.25
C GLN A 102 -6.22 0.68 20.49
N THR A 103 -5.30 0.34 19.58
CA THR A 103 -3.89 0.68 19.74
C THR A 103 -3.67 2.19 19.74
N LYS A 104 -2.88 2.65 20.71
CA LYS A 104 -2.32 4.00 20.79
C LYS A 104 -0.94 4.05 20.15
N TYR A 105 -0.72 5.06 19.31
CA TYR A 105 0.53 5.31 18.62
C TYR A 105 1.22 6.56 19.19
N ASP A 106 2.34 6.37 19.90
CA ASP A 106 3.15 7.47 20.41
C ASP A 106 4.01 8.11 19.29
N ASN A 107 4.70 9.19 19.65
CA ASN A 107 5.60 9.95 18.77
C ASN A 107 6.57 9.02 18.00
N LYS A 108 6.59 9.12 16.67
CA LYS A 108 7.43 8.31 15.76
C LYS A 108 7.30 6.80 15.88
N SER A 109 6.22 6.28 16.48
CA SER A 109 6.02 4.84 16.65
C SER A 109 6.08 4.04 15.35
N LEU A 110 5.56 4.59 14.23
CA LEU A 110 5.72 4.01 12.89
C LEU A 110 6.50 4.95 11.98
N SER A 111 7.64 4.48 11.49
CA SER A 111 8.52 5.30 10.66
C SER A 111 9.11 4.51 9.49
N LEU A 112 8.98 5.04 8.27
CA LEU A 112 9.54 4.48 7.04
C LEU A 112 9.08 3.03 6.80
N VAL A 113 7.77 2.79 6.83
CA VAL A 113 7.14 1.47 6.64
C VAL A 113 6.04 1.50 5.58
N PHE A 114 5.76 0.34 4.97
CA PHE A 114 4.77 0.19 3.90
C PHE A 114 3.65 -0.79 4.27
N LEU A 115 2.56 -0.32 4.87
CA LEU A 115 1.52 -1.20 5.40
C LEU A 115 0.38 -1.41 4.40
N ARG A 116 -0.12 -2.64 4.29
CA ARG A 116 -1.33 -2.92 3.51
C ARG A 116 -2.57 -2.33 4.17
N GLU A 117 -2.58 -2.34 5.50
CA GLU A 117 -3.72 -1.95 6.30
C GLU A 117 -3.24 -1.29 7.59
N LEU A 118 -3.92 -0.24 8.02
CA LEU A 118 -3.72 0.37 9.32
C LEU A 118 -5.06 0.81 9.90
N HIS A 119 -5.29 0.39 11.14
CA HIS A 119 -6.40 0.83 11.97
C HIS A 119 -5.94 1.89 12.94
N ILE A 120 -6.68 3.00 13.00
CA ILE A 120 -6.30 4.20 13.73
C ILE A 120 -7.35 4.53 14.77
N TYR A 121 -6.97 4.44 16.05
CA TYR A 121 -7.79 4.86 17.18
C TYR A 121 -7.18 6.07 17.90
N GLU A 122 -6.00 5.95 18.51
CA GLU A 122 -5.34 7.08 19.18
C GLU A 122 -3.96 7.35 18.60
N VAL A 123 -3.70 8.59 18.20
CA VAL A 123 -2.46 9.00 17.55
C VAL A 123 -1.93 10.28 18.18
N SER A 124 -0.75 10.18 18.81
CA SER A 124 0.00 11.33 19.32
C SER A 124 0.66 12.14 18.21
N LEU A 125 1.19 13.31 18.56
CA LEU A 125 1.88 14.19 17.61
C LEU A 125 3.05 13.46 16.91
N ASN A 126 3.09 13.54 15.58
CA ASN A 126 4.12 12.93 14.73
C ASN A 126 4.31 11.43 14.95
N ALA A 127 3.25 10.69 15.29
CA ALA A 127 3.35 9.24 15.46
C ALA A 127 3.82 8.51 14.19
N PHE A 128 3.49 9.06 13.02
CA PHE A 128 3.81 8.49 11.72
C PHE A 128 4.78 9.36 10.93
N ILE A 129 5.86 8.76 10.42
CA ILE A 129 6.88 9.43 9.60
C ILE A 129 7.16 8.63 8.34
N GLY A 130 6.94 9.21 7.16
CA GLY A 130 7.24 8.56 5.88
C GLY A 130 6.55 7.21 5.71
N VAL A 131 5.35 7.04 6.26
CA VAL A 131 4.57 5.80 6.11
C VAL A 131 3.82 5.82 4.77
N VAL A 132 3.75 4.67 4.10
CA VAL A 132 2.93 4.48 2.90
C VAL A 132 1.93 3.39 3.22
N ILE A 133 0.64 3.71 3.18
CA ILE A 133 -0.41 2.78 3.60
C ILE A 133 -1.37 2.53 2.44
N ARG A 134 -1.73 1.27 2.20
CA ARG A 134 -2.72 0.96 1.15
C ARG A 134 -4.15 1.21 1.61
N LYS A 135 -4.53 0.71 2.77
CA LYS A 135 -5.87 0.92 3.37
C LYS A 135 -5.73 1.50 4.77
N VAL A 136 -6.46 2.57 5.05
CA VAL A 136 -6.56 3.15 6.40
C VAL A 136 -8.01 3.18 6.82
N GLN A 137 -8.30 2.68 8.03
CA GLN A 137 -9.56 2.94 8.70
C GLN A 137 -9.31 3.85 9.92
N ILE A 138 -10.02 4.97 9.97
CA ILE A 138 -10.05 5.86 11.13
C ILE A 138 -11.44 5.76 11.74
N PHE A 139 -11.52 5.34 12.99
CA PHE A 139 -12.77 5.13 13.69
C PHE A 139 -13.44 6.45 14.09
N LYS A 140 -14.75 6.38 14.33
CA LYS A 140 -15.55 7.53 14.76
C LYS A 140 -15.04 8.18 16.05
N GLU A 141 -14.52 7.36 16.96
CA GLU A 141 -14.04 7.73 18.28
C GLU A 141 -12.55 8.09 18.29
N SER A 142 -11.89 8.10 17.13
CA SER A 142 -10.45 8.31 17.05
C SER A 142 -10.01 9.69 17.55
N ILE A 143 -8.88 9.70 18.24
CA ILE A 143 -8.25 10.88 18.82
C ILE A 143 -6.91 11.10 18.10
N VAL A 144 -6.88 12.06 17.19
CA VAL A 144 -5.66 12.44 16.45
C VAL A 144 -5.14 13.81 16.89
N GLN A 145 -4.02 13.79 17.60
CA GLN A 145 -3.30 14.96 18.12
C GLN A 145 -2.18 15.41 17.15
N CYS A 146 -2.45 15.44 15.85
CA CYS A 146 -1.48 15.88 14.84
C CYS A 146 -1.78 17.30 14.32
N GLN A 147 -0.73 18.02 13.91
CA GLN A 147 -0.84 19.34 13.28
C GLN A 147 -0.86 19.19 11.74
N PRO A 148 -1.83 19.80 11.02
CA PRO A 148 -1.98 19.63 9.57
C PRO A 148 -0.74 19.97 8.74
N LYS A 149 0.08 20.94 9.19
CA LYS A 149 1.20 21.49 8.41
C LYS A 149 2.54 20.77 8.59
N LYS A 150 2.58 19.65 9.33
CA LYS A 150 3.82 18.89 9.61
C LYS A 150 3.73 17.41 9.21
N ALA A 151 2.79 17.00 8.37
CA ALA A 151 2.70 15.61 7.93
C ALA A 151 3.99 15.21 7.17
N LEU A 152 4.78 14.32 7.76
CA LEU A 152 6.15 13.96 7.36
C LEU A 152 6.19 13.00 6.15
N ASN A 153 5.60 13.40 5.02
CA ASN A 153 5.52 12.59 3.78
C ASN A 153 4.72 11.29 3.93
N ASN A 154 3.76 11.25 4.85
CA ASN A 154 2.84 10.12 4.99
C ASN A 154 1.86 10.08 3.82
N TRP A 155 1.58 8.88 3.32
CA TRP A 155 0.74 8.68 2.14
C TRP A 155 -0.23 7.51 2.30
N CYS A 156 -1.42 7.64 1.71
CA CYS A 156 -2.46 6.62 1.76
C CYS A 156 -3.15 6.44 0.38
N LEU A 157 -3.44 5.21 -0.07
CA LEU A 157 -4.26 5.00 -1.27
C LEU A 157 -5.76 5.08 -1.00
N LYS A 158 -6.23 4.34 0.01
CA LYS A 158 -7.65 4.12 0.27
C LYS A 158 -7.96 4.41 1.73
N MET A 159 -9.05 5.10 1.97
CA MET A 159 -9.36 5.59 3.31
C MET A 159 -10.84 5.45 3.65
N GLN A 160 -11.12 4.91 4.83
CA GLN A 160 -12.43 4.97 5.46
C GLN A 160 -12.28 5.79 6.74
N ASP A 161 -12.55 7.08 6.66
CA ASP A 161 -12.43 8.01 7.79
C ASP A 161 -13.82 8.36 8.34
N GLU A 162 -14.17 7.73 9.46
CA GLU A 162 -15.45 7.93 10.16
C GLU A 162 -15.32 8.96 11.29
N SER A 163 -14.13 9.52 11.50
CA SER A 163 -13.84 10.46 12.59
C SER A 163 -14.53 11.81 12.39
N LYS A 164 -14.64 12.57 13.47
CA LYS A 164 -15.17 13.95 13.41
C LYS A 164 -14.23 14.83 12.58
N ASN A 165 -14.80 15.54 11.59
CA ASN A 165 -14.12 16.51 10.73
C ASN A 165 -12.97 15.93 9.88
N TYR A 166 -13.00 14.63 9.55
CA TYR A 166 -11.99 13.95 8.73
C TYR A 166 -10.56 14.19 9.25
N GLN A 167 -10.24 13.57 10.38
CA GLN A 167 -8.94 13.73 11.04
C GLN A 167 -7.77 13.20 10.20
N SER A 168 -8.02 12.38 9.19
CA SER A 168 -7.02 11.96 8.19
C SER A 168 -6.21 13.10 7.59
N ARG A 169 -6.81 14.28 7.39
CA ARG A 169 -6.12 15.48 6.89
C ARG A 169 -4.96 15.95 7.76
N LYS A 170 -4.92 15.51 9.03
CA LYS A 170 -3.82 15.79 9.96
C LYS A 170 -2.67 14.79 9.84
N LEU A 171 -2.90 13.64 9.21
CA LEU A 171 -1.99 12.50 9.20
C LEU A 171 -1.25 12.35 7.86
N PHE A 172 -1.90 12.66 6.74
CA PHE A 172 -1.41 12.39 5.39
C PHE A 172 -1.21 13.66 4.58
N ALA A 173 -0.06 13.79 3.91
CA ALA A 173 0.32 14.99 3.18
C ALA A 173 -0.35 15.08 1.79
N ASN A 174 -0.42 13.96 1.06
CA ASN A 174 -0.96 13.91 -0.31
C ASN A 174 -2.35 13.25 -0.30
N ILE A 175 -3.23 13.74 0.57
CA ILE A 175 -4.54 13.14 0.77
C ILE A 175 -5.40 13.25 -0.49
N GLU A 176 -5.16 14.22 -1.37
CA GLU A 176 -5.91 14.48 -2.61
C GLU A 176 -5.95 13.32 -3.59
N ASN A 177 -4.97 12.41 -3.52
CA ASN A 177 -4.90 11.23 -4.38
C ASN A 177 -5.58 9.99 -3.75
N SER A 178 -6.04 10.08 -2.51
CA SER A 178 -6.71 8.98 -1.83
C SER A 178 -8.16 8.80 -2.28
N ILE A 179 -8.63 7.56 -2.34
CA ILE A 179 -10.06 7.23 -2.52
C ILE A 179 -10.71 7.06 -1.16
N PHE A 180 -11.79 7.80 -0.91
CA PHE A 180 -12.55 7.73 0.34
C PHE A 180 -13.73 6.76 0.24
N TYR A 181 -13.97 6.03 1.33
CA TYR A 181 -15.01 5.01 1.45
C TYR A 181 -16.01 5.37 2.56
N LYS A 182 -17.23 4.82 2.48
CA LYS A 182 -18.38 5.18 3.35
C LYS A 182 -18.63 6.69 3.46
N THR A 183 -18.46 7.41 2.37
CA THR A 183 -18.70 8.85 2.33
C THR A 183 -19.12 9.33 0.94
N THR A 184 -19.46 10.61 0.81
CA THR A 184 -19.92 11.21 -0.44
C THR A 184 -18.99 12.33 -0.87
N ARG A 185 -18.98 12.64 -2.17
CA ARG A 185 -18.15 13.72 -2.71
C ARG A 185 -18.57 15.07 -2.14
N GLU A 186 -19.86 15.32 -2.01
CA GLU A 186 -20.43 16.56 -1.45
C GLU A 186 -19.93 16.78 -0.02
N LYS A 187 -19.94 15.72 0.79
CA LYS A 187 -19.44 15.79 2.16
C LYS A 187 -17.95 16.09 2.21
N LEU A 188 -17.14 15.51 1.32
CA LEU A 188 -15.70 15.80 1.22
C LEU A 188 -15.44 17.26 0.77
N LEU A 189 -16.22 17.78 -0.17
CA LEU A 189 -16.13 19.16 -0.66
C LEU A 189 -16.36 20.19 0.46
N MET A 190 -17.27 19.92 1.41
CA MET A 190 -17.48 20.77 2.59
C MET A 190 -16.21 20.94 3.45
N PHE A 191 -15.23 20.04 3.31
CA PHE A 191 -13.95 20.08 4.01
C PHE A 191 -12.78 20.47 3.08
N GLY A 192 -13.07 20.96 1.87
CA GLY A 192 -12.07 21.34 0.87
C GLY A 192 -11.36 20.16 0.22
N MET A 193 -11.96 18.97 0.21
CA MET A 193 -11.38 17.76 -0.34
C MET A 193 -12.06 17.39 -1.68
N ASN A 194 -11.28 17.32 -2.76
CA ASN A 194 -11.75 17.00 -4.12
C ASN A 194 -11.56 15.51 -4.49
N ASN A 195 -11.53 14.64 -3.48
CA ASN A 195 -11.23 13.23 -3.63
C ASN A 195 -12.34 12.43 -4.33
N LYS A 196 -11.96 11.30 -4.93
CA LYS A 196 -12.92 10.24 -5.32
C LYS A 196 -13.57 9.65 -4.06
N ALA A 197 -14.86 9.37 -4.12
CA ALA A 197 -15.64 8.79 -3.01
C ALA A 197 -16.39 7.54 -3.47
N LYS A 198 -16.46 6.52 -2.61
CA LYS A 198 -17.26 5.30 -2.76
C LYS A 198 -18.16 5.12 -1.54
N TYR A 199 -19.40 4.72 -1.75
CA TYR A 199 -20.37 4.53 -0.66
C TYR A 199 -20.18 3.22 0.12
N CYS A 200 -19.49 2.24 -0.47
CA CYS A 200 -19.21 0.95 0.16
C CYS A 200 -18.08 1.04 1.18
N SER A 201 -17.86 -0.06 1.92
CA SER A 201 -16.69 -0.20 2.80
C SER A 201 -15.41 -0.42 2.01
N ILE A 202 -14.28 0.03 2.56
CA ILE A 202 -12.93 -0.23 2.03
C ILE A 202 -12.56 -1.73 2.01
N PHE A 203 -13.29 -2.54 2.78
CA PHE A 203 -13.15 -4.00 2.86
C PHE A 203 -14.16 -4.75 2.00
N TYR A 204 -15.01 -4.04 1.25
CA TYR A 204 -15.89 -4.69 0.30
C TYR A 204 -15.04 -5.47 -0.71
N SER A 205 -15.27 -6.78 -0.80
CA SER A 205 -14.55 -7.64 -1.74
C SER A 205 -14.88 -7.21 -3.16
N LEU A 206 -13.84 -6.83 -3.90
CA LEU A 206 -13.96 -6.32 -5.25
C LEU A 206 -14.21 -7.45 -6.25
N LYS A 207 -14.69 -7.05 -7.43
CA LYS A 207 -15.08 -7.90 -8.55
C LYS A 207 -14.00 -8.96 -8.83
N GLU A 208 -14.42 -10.23 -8.93
CA GLU A 208 -13.49 -11.34 -9.21
C GLU A 208 -12.75 -11.16 -10.52
N ARG A 209 -13.39 -10.48 -11.49
CA ARG A 209 -12.86 -10.20 -12.81
C ARG A 209 -13.32 -8.83 -13.32
N ILE A 210 -12.41 -8.11 -13.96
CA ILE A 210 -12.65 -6.88 -14.70
C ILE A 210 -11.94 -7.01 -16.05
N ASN A 211 -12.71 -7.01 -17.13
CA ASN A 211 -12.17 -6.93 -18.48
C ASN A 211 -11.90 -5.46 -18.78
N GLY A 212 -10.63 -5.12 -18.98
CA GLY A 212 -10.17 -3.76 -19.16
C GLY A 212 -10.26 -2.86 -17.93
N ILE A 213 -9.15 -2.21 -17.56
CA ILE A 213 -9.06 -1.48 -16.29
C ILE A 213 -9.57 -0.03 -16.34
N VAL A 214 -10.01 0.43 -17.51
CA VAL A 214 -10.58 1.78 -17.71
C VAL A 214 -12.07 1.77 -17.30
N GLU A 215 -12.40 2.47 -16.21
CA GLU A 215 -13.76 2.43 -15.60
C GLU A 215 -14.85 3.01 -16.53
N ASP A 216 -14.57 4.08 -17.29
CA ASP A 216 -15.54 4.81 -18.13
C ASP A 216 -15.32 4.60 -19.64
N ILE A 217 -15.05 3.36 -20.07
CA ILE A 217 -14.67 3.08 -21.46
C ILE A 217 -15.70 3.59 -22.49
N GLN A 218 -17.00 3.49 -22.19
CA GLN A 218 -18.08 3.96 -23.06
C GLN A 218 -18.00 5.47 -23.35
N LYS A 219 -17.54 6.26 -22.37
CA LYS A 219 -17.34 7.69 -22.55
C LYS A 219 -16.23 7.95 -23.57
N TYR A 220 -15.12 7.23 -23.47
CA TYR A 220 -14.02 7.36 -24.43
C TYR A 220 -14.45 6.95 -25.85
N GLU A 221 -15.28 5.91 -25.98
CA GLU A 221 -15.84 5.52 -27.27
C GLU A 221 -16.74 6.61 -27.88
N GLN A 222 -17.59 7.25 -27.06
CA GLN A 222 -18.42 8.39 -27.48
C GLN A 222 -17.59 9.62 -27.83
N ASP A 223 -16.57 9.93 -27.03
CA ASP A 223 -15.64 11.04 -27.27
C ASP A 223 -14.87 10.80 -28.58
N LEU A 224 -14.46 9.56 -28.86
CA LEU A 224 -13.81 9.19 -30.12
C LEU A 224 -14.73 9.42 -31.32
N GLN A 225 -15.99 8.96 -31.25
CA GLN A 225 -16.98 9.17 -32.31
C GLN A 225 -17.24 10.66 -32.57
N SER A 226 -17.41 11.42 -31.49
CA SER A 226 -17.65 12.87 -31.55
C SER A 226 -16.45 13.62 -32.15
N ALA A 227 -15.24 13.28 -31.72
CA ALA A 227 -14.01 13.89 -32.22
C ALA A 227 -13.74 13.54 -33.69
N MET A 228 -14.06 12.32 -34.13
CA MET A 228 -13.97 11.90 -35.54
C MET A 228 -14.93 12.68 -36.44
N GLN A 229 -16.16 12.93 -35.99
CA GLN A 229 -17.13 13.76 -36.71
C GLN A 229 -16.66 15.22 -36.83
N LEU A 230 -16.13 15.78 -35.73
CA LEU A 230 -15.64 17.15 -35.70
C LEU A 230 -14.37 17.34 -36.55
N HIS A 231 -13.48 16.35 -36.60
CA HIS A 231 -12.22 16.43 -37.35
C HIS A 231 -12.43 16.72 -38.85
N GLN A 232 -13.56 16.26 -39.41
CA GLN A 232 -13.93 16.51 -40.80
C GLN A 232 -14.30 17.98 -41.10
N GLN A 233 -14.48 18.81 -40.07
CA GLN A 233 -15.01 20.18 -40.16
C GLN A 233 -14.01 21.28 -39.72
N LEU A 234 -12.81 20.91 -39.27
CA LEU A 234 -11.86 21.84 -38.64
C LEU A 234 -10.82 22.45 -39.60
N SER A 235 -10.27 23.60 -39.19
CA SER A 235 -9.11 24.24 -39.84
C SER A 235 -7.81 23.43 -39.65
N LEU A 236 -6.79 23.63 -40.49
CA LEU A 236 -5.54 22.84 -40.48
C LEU A 236 -4.76 22.88 -39.16
N ILE A 237 -4.84 23.97 -38.38
CA ILE A 237 -4.14 24.08 -37.08
C ILE A 237 -4.93 23.33 -36.00
N ASP A 238 -6.25 23.48 -35.99
CA ASP A 238 -7.15 22.79 -35.05
C ASP A 238 -7.15 21.26 -35.30
N GLN A 239 -6.90 20.85 -36.54
CA GLN A 239 -6.75 19.43 -36.90
C GLN A 239 -5.57 18.77 -36.19
N ARG A 240 -4.44 19.46 -35.95
CA ARG A 240 -3.27 18.86 -35.27
C ARG A 240 -3.53 18.60 -33.79
N GLN A 241 -4.06 19.58 -33.07
CA GLN A 241 -4.41 19.41 -31.64
C GLN A 241 -5.50 18.35 -31.45
N ASN A 242 -6.50 18.33 -32.35
CA ASN A 242 -7.54 17.30 -32.34
C ASN A 242 -6.95 15.90 -32.65
N LEU A 243 -5.95 15.80 -33.53
CA LEU A 243 -5.30 14.53 -33.83
C LEU A 243 -4.57 13.94 -32.61
N ASP A 244 -3.89 14.77 -31.82
CA ASP A 244 -3.23 14.32 -30.58
C ASP A 244 -4.25 13.79 -29.56
N GLN A 245 -5.37 14.51 -29.37
CA GLN A 245 -6.45 14.07 -28.50
C GLN A 245 -7.10 12.77 -29.00
N LEU A 246 -7.38 12.66 -30.30
CA LEU A 246 -7.89 11.44 -30.93
C LEU A 246 -6.95 10.25 -30.71
N ASN A 247 -5.64 10.45 -30.87
CA ASN A 247 -4.64 9.42 -30.65
C ASN A 247 -4.60 8.97 -29.18
N GLN A 248 -4.69 9.90 -28.22
CA GLN A 248 -4.77 9.57 -26.80
C GLN A 248 -6.03 8.74 -26.47
N ILE A 249 -7.20 9.12 -27.00
CA ILE A 249 -8.45 8.37 -26.79
C ILE A 249 -8.33 6.95 -27.37
N LYS A 250 -7.81 6.81 -28.60
CA LYS A 250 -7.57 5.50 -29.22
C LYS A 250 -6.62 4.63 -28.38
N GLN A 251 -5.54 5.20 -27.86
CA GLN A 251 -4.59 4.49 -27.00
C GLN A 251 -5.25 4.01 -25.69
N ILE A 252 -6.13 4.80 -25.09
CA ILE A 252 -6.89 4.42 -23.89
C ILE A 252 -7.83 3.25 -24.19
N ILE A 253 -8.55 3.31 -25.31
CA ILE A 253 -9.47 2.24 -25.71
C ILE A 253 -8.70 0.94 -26.01
N GLN A 254 -7.61 1.03 -26.77
CA GLN A 254 -6.73 -0.11 -27.02
C GLN A 254 -6.20 -0.70 -25.71
N PHE A 255 -5.76 0.15 -24.79
CA PHE A 255 -5.25 -0.29 -23.49
C PHE A 255 -6.30 -1.01 -22.64
N HIS A 256 -7.55 -0.55 -22.67
CA HIS A 256 -8.66 -1.26 -22.03
C HIS A 256 -8.81 -2.68 -22.62
N GLN A 257 -8.66 -2.86 -23.93
CA GLN A 257 -8.74 -4.18 -24.57
C GLN A 257 -7.51 -5.07 -24.27
N GLU A 258 -6.36 -4.47 -24.01
CA GLU A 258 -5.09 -5.15 -23.73
C GLU A 258 -4.86 -5.42 -22.23
N THR A 259 -5.83 -5.12 -21.37
CA THR A 259 -5.71 -5.31 -19.93
C THR A 259 -6.82 -6.17 -19.34
N GLU A 260 -6.45 -6.98 -18.36
CA GLU A 260 -7.38 -7.76 -17.56
C GLU A 260 -6.97 -7.67 -16.10
N TYR A 261 -7.96 -7.57 -15.21
CA TYR A 261 -7.73 -7.73 -13.79
C TYR A 261 -8.56 -8.87 -13.24
N GLN A 262 -7.89 -9.81 -12.55
CA GLN A 262 -8.55 -10.94 -11.91
C GLN A 262 -7.90 -11.23 -10.56
N ASN A 263 -8.69 -11.20 -9.48
CA ASN A 263 -8.24 -11.59 -8.13
C ASN A 263 -6.90 -10.95 -7.67
N GLY A 264 -6.72 -9.65 -7.93
CA GLY A 264 -5.49 -8.93 -7.56
C GLY A 264 -4.34 -9.08 -8.58
N ILE A 265 -4.55 -9.81 -9.67
CA ILE A 265 -3.58 -9.96 -10.76
C ILE A 265 -3.95 -8.98 -11.88
N LEU A 266 -3.06 -8.04 -12.18
CA LEU A 266 -3.16 -7.22 -13.38
C LEU A 266 -2.37 -7.90 -14.51
N THR A 267 -3.07 -8.28 -15.57
CA THR A 267 -2.47 -8.79 -16.81
C THR A 267 -2.43 -7.67 -17.84
N ILE A 268 -1.27 -7.46 -18.46
CA ILE A 268 -1.02 -6.46 -19.50
C ILE A 268 -0.49 -7.18 -20.74
N HIS A 269 -1.23 -7.11 -21.84
CA HIS A 269 -0.85 -7.76 -23.10
C HIS A 269 -0.07 -6.85 -24.05
N SER A 270 -0.03 -5.54 -23.76
CA SER A 270 0.71 -4.53 -24.51
C SER A 270 2.22 -4.79 -24.52
N THR A 271 2.87 -4.45 -25.63
CA THR A 271 4.35 -4.52 -25.76
C THR A 271 5.03 -3.29 -25.16
N HIS A 272 4.39 -2.13 -25.30
CA HIS A 272 4.84 -0.85 -24.77
C HIS A 272 3.67 -0.15 -24.09
N LEU A 273 3.97 0.69 -23.08
CA LEU A 273 2.98 1.51 -22.40
C LEU A 273 3.31 2.98 -22.60
N THR A 274 2.32 3.77 -23.00
CA THR A 274 2.44 5.23 -23.03
C THR A 274 2.23 5.82 -21.64
N ASP A 275 2.67 7.06 -21.42
CA ASP A 275 2.46 7.76 -20.14
C ASP A 275 0.98 7.83 -19.74
N VAL A 276 0.09 7.95 -20.73
CA VAL A 276 -1.37 7.94 -20.52
C VAL A 276 -1.83 6.58 -20.00
N GLN A 277 -1.32 5.47 -20.55
CA GLN A 277 -1.68 4.12 -20.11
C GLN A 277 -1.13 3.81 -18.72
N ILE A 278 0.12 4.22 -18.41
CA ILE A 278 0.69 4.14 -17.07
C ILE A 278 -0.18 4.89 -16.06
N LYS A 279 -0.60 6.12 -16.40
CA LYS A 279 -1.51 6.90 -15.57
C LYS A 279 -2.84 6.18 -15.32
N MET A 280 -3.39 5.48 -16.31
CA MET A 280 -4.60 4.65 -16.11
C MET A 280 -4.38 3.51 -15.11
N ILE A 281 -3.21 2.86 -15.12
CA ILE A 281 -2.86 1.84 -14.11
C ILE A 281 -2.72 2.45 -12.71
N ASP A 282 -2.12 3.63 -12.62
CA ASP A 282 -1.95 4.35 -11.36
C ASP A 282 -3.29 4.77 -10.75
N GLU A 283 -4.22 5.22 -11.60
CA GLU A 283 -5.58 5.63 -11.20
C GLU A 283 -6.53 4.44 -10.98
N PHE A 284 -6.19 3.24 -11.47
CA PHE A 284 -7.02 2.06 -11.32
C PHE A 284 -7.30 1.79 -9.84
N SER A 285 -8.59 1.80 -9.46
CA SER A 285 -8.97 1.82 -8.05
C SER A 285 -8.76 0.49 -7.33
N GLU A 286 -8.49 -0.58 -8.08
CA GLU A 286 -8.26 -1.92 -7.57
C GLU A 286 -6.87 -2.13 -6.98
N ASP A 287 -6.82 -3.16 -6.16
CA ASP A 287 -5.66 -3.61 -5.41
C ASP A 287 -4.77 -4.52 -6.27
N ILE A 288 -3.63 -4.03 -6.78
CA ILE A 288 -2.72 -4.84 -7.57
C ILE A 288 -1.72 -5.55 -6.64
N ASP A 289 -1.84 -6.87 -6.58
CA ASP A 289 -0.97 -7.76 -5.83
C ASP A 289 0.09 -8.40 -6.75
N GLU A 290 -0.26 -8.68 -8.00
CA GLU A 290 0.62 -9.30 -8.99
C GLU A 290 0.48 -8.60 -10.34
N ILE A 291 1.60 -8.47 -11.06
CA ILE A 291 1.62 -7.96 -12.43
C ILE A 291 2.14 -9.08 -13.34
N LYS A 292 1.36 -9.42 -14.37
CA LYS A 292 1.75 -10.32 -15.46
C LYS A 292 1.76 -9.53 -16.76
N ALA A 293 2.93 -9.35 -17.35
CA ALA A 293 3.06 -8.61 -18.59
C ALA A 293 3.99 -9.37 -19.54
N PRO A 294 3.51 -10.48 -20.16
CA PRO A 294 4.36 -11.38 -20.94
C PRO A 294 5.01 -10.70 -22.14
N ASN A 295 4.40 -9.67 -22.71
CA ASN A 295 4.90 -9.01 -23.92
C ASN A 295 5.62 -7.68 -23.64
N LEU A 296 5.54 -7.16 -22.41
CA LEU A 296 6.01 -5.82 -22.08
C LEU A 296 7.54 -5.77 -22.09
N THR A 297 8.09 -4.80 -22.83
CA THR A 297 9.55 -4.68 -23.01
C THR A 297 10.21 -3.62 -22.14
N SER A 298 9.43 -2.72 -21.51
CA SER A 298 9.94 -1.69 -20.62
C SER A 298 9.06 -1.53 -19.37
N LEU A 299 9.70 -1.33 -18.22
CA LEU A 299 9.11 -0.98 -16.93
C LEU A 299 9.20 0.52 -16.61
N GLN A 300 9.52 1.36 -17.59
CA GLN A 300 9.49 2.80 -17.42
C GLN A 300 8.07 3.26 -17.00
N GLY A 301 8.00 4.17 -16.03
CA GLY A 301 6.73 4.68 -15.48
C GLY A 301 6.16 3.88 -14.29
N PHE A 302 6.74 2.73 -13.92
CA PHE A 302 6.26 1.94 -12.77
C PHE A 302 6.75 2.45 -11.39
N ASP A 303 7.11 3.73 -11.25
CA ASP A 303 7.68 4.31 -10.03
C ASP A 303 6.64 4.80 -9.01
N HIS A 304 5.36 4.74 -9.37
CA HIS A 304 4.26 5.13 -8.50
C HIS A 304 4.21 4.32 -7.19
N LYS A 305 3.80 4.98 -6.09
CA LYS A 305 3.79 4.39 -4.74
C LYS A 305 2.91 3.14 -4.62
N LYS A 306 1.90 2.98 -5.50
CA LYS A 306 1.03 1.80 -5.55
C LYS A 306 1.79 0.51 -5.82
N TYR A 307 2.86 0.56 -6.63
CA TYR A 307 3.63 -0.63 -6.99
C TYR A 307 4.45 -1.18 -5.81
N ARG A 308 4.62 -0.42 -4.71
CA ARG A 308 5.23 -0.91 -3.46
C ARG A 308 4.44 -2.01 -2.75
N PHE A 309 3.23 -2.31 -3.21
CA PHE A 309 2.39 -3.40 -2.68
C PHE A 309 2.34 -4.63 -3.59
N VAL A 310 2.95 -4.56 -4.78
CA VAL A 310 3.07 -5.69 -5.70
C VAL A 310 4.05 -6.70 -5.11
N LYS A 311 3.56 -7.93 -4.91
CA LYS A 311 4.32 -9.05 -4.34
C LYS A 311 4.97 -9.92 -5.42
N LYS A 312 4.44 -9.90 -6.64
CA LYS A 312 4.89 -10.76 -7.74
C LYS A 312 4.88 -9.99 -9.05
N MET A 313 5.94 -10.14 -9.83
CA MET A 313 6.03 -9.60 -11.19
C MET A 313 6.53 -10.69 -12.13
N TYR A 314 5.83 -10.87 -13.25
CA TYR A 314 6.17 -11.79 -14.32
C TYR A 314 6.19 -11.03 -15.65
N ILE A 315 7.37 -10.69 -16.12
CA ILE A 315 7.62 -9.82 -17.28
C ILE A 315 8.82 -10.36 -18.07
N PRO A 316 8.74 -11.58 -18.63
CA PRO A 316 9.86 -12.35 -19.19
C PRO A 316 10.56 -11.74 -20.42
N ASN A 317 10.01 -10.66 -20.98
CA ASN A 317 10.52 -10.02 -22.19
C ASN A 317 10.99 -8.57 -21.92
N VAL A 318 11.16 -8.19 -20.65
CA VAL A 318 11.58 -6.84 -20.30
C VAL A 318 13.06 -6.64 -20.61
N VAL A 319 13.34 -5.62 -21.40
CA VAL A 319 14.69 -5.21 -21.77
C VAL A 319 15.12 -3.99 -20.96
N ASP A 320 14.18 -3.08 -20.69
CA ASP A 320 14.42 -1.86 -19.93
C ASP A 320 13.70 -1.88 -18.59
N ILE A 321 14.45 -1.98 -17.50
CA ILE A 321 13.91 -1.99 -16.13
C ILE A 321 13.71 -0.59 -15.55
N GLY A 322 14.17 0.47 -16.23
CA GLY A 322 14.10 1.85 -15.77
C GLY A 322 14.68 2.07 -14.37
N ALA A 323 14.07 2.98 -13.59
CA ALA A 323 14.46 3.29 -12.21
C ALA A 323 13.70 2.44 -11.17
N GLN A 324 13.23 1.25 -11.56
CA GLN A 324 12.26 0.51 -10.78
C GLN A 324 12.82 -0.06 -9.48
N ARG A 325 12.07 0.12 -8.38
CA ARG A 325 12.43 -0.43 -7.07
C ARG A 325 11.59 -1.67 -6.78
N PHE A 326 12.25 -2.81 -6.69
CA PHE A 326 11.62 -4.11 -6.41
C PHE A 326 11.58 -4.47 -4.92
N SER A 327 11.70 -3.50 -4.01
CA SER A 327 11.82 -3.75 -2.56
C SER A 327 10.61 -4.46 -1.94
N SER A 328 9.46 -4.49 -2.64
CA SER A 328 8.26 -5.21 -2.22
C SER A 328 8.05 -6.56 -2.91
N VAL A 329 8.79 -6.83 -3.99
CA VAL A 329 8.55 -7.98 -4.85
C VAL A 329 9.22 -9.21 -4.26
N GLN A 330 8.42 -10.22 -3.95
CA GLN A 330 8.88 -11.50 -3.39
C GLN A 330 9.27 -12.49 -4.48
N ARG A 331 8.66 -12.39 -5.66
CA ARG A 331 9.00 -13.20 -6.83
C ARG A 331 9.04 -12.30 -8.06
N LEU A 332 10.20 -12.27 -8.69
CA LEU A 332 10.50 -11.49 -9.86
C LEU A 332 10.94 -12.45 -10.97
N ILE A 333 10.25 -12.42 -12.10
CA ILE A 333 10.64 -13.11 -13.33
C ILE A 333 10.72 -12.03 -14.40
N LEU A 334 11.92 -11.80 -14.92
CA LEU A 334 12.26 -10.85 -15.96
C LEU A 334 12.70 -11.60 -17.21
#